data_AF-A0A496SRY9-F1
#
_entry.id   AF-A0A496SRY9-F1
#
_cell.length_a   1.000
_cell.length_b   1.000
_cell.length_c   1.000
_cell.angle_alpha   90.00
_cell.angle_beta   90.00
_cell.angle_gamma   90.00
#
_symmetry.space_group_name_H-M   'P 1'
#
loop_
_entity.id
_entity.type
_entity.pdbx_description
1 polymer ?
#
loop_
_entity_poly.entity_id
_entity_poly.type
_entity_poly.pdbx_seq_one_letter_code
_entity_poly.pdbx_strand_id
1 'polypeptide(L)'
;MTIATIKLRSVKQIEKMLVGYDGVYHTDGVRYEETILKAIRASPVAEVVEFRKYSTAYYALGIKKEDGTTTYINPRWCKTITIGDTTITINKNGVVDNYVKVNRDILISLGDNKFIKQDDMVICKDCGTVEVGKYYEGLCDSCYTSKYYNKHNYSYRPTPQFTGKQQKGDLDAPIWYGIELEYGINNKVGVTHLLRKFNHYLKSDTSIEGGSAGGVEVVTHPHSFSSLMSKDSWVNSIDKIDCNTSTDNGCHIHVSRTAFIDDKHYALTYHLLHSMAKGGILEEIGGREFTEYCNLDTVPPKIHKHTKTKKEEGSRSMWCNETVENTVEFRFFLSTNDPKQLKRYIQLLDSTIKYTRYHKKTVSFRGLVKYIKKYTSKYKELSEFLEGKTGVEIQSVVFKLPKTKKYLPHTIPYLFIGNIVGIKYRGTIEEVVISNTVNMYDNKFIFRSKRKDTGARSQQITVDYRYIEYLLVEV
;
A
#
# COMPACT_ATOMS: atom_id res chain seq x y z
N MET A 1 21.46 4.84 -38.46
CA MET A 1 21.81 5.86 -37.45
C MET A 1 23.12 5.45 -36.83
N THR A 2 24.08 6.36 -36.70
CA THR A 2 25.41 6.04 -36.15
C THR A 2 25.31 5.93 -34.63
N ILE A 3 25.65 4.77 -34.10
CA ILE A 3 25.56 4.45 -32.67
C ILE A 3 26.86 4.83 -31.95
N ALA A 4 27.99 4.58 -32.60
CA ALA A 4 29.31 4.86 -32.06
C ALA A 4 30.30 5.16 -33.20
N THR A 5 31.39 5.82 -32.86
CA THR A 5 32.56 5.96 -33.73
C THR A 5 33.70 5.14 -33.14
N ILE A 6 34.32 4.26 -33.92
CA ILE A 6 35.44 3.44 -33.46
C ILE A 6 36.72 3.83 -34.17
N LYS A 7 37.84 3.70 -33.46
CA LYS A 7 39.17 3.71 -34.07
C LYS A 7 39.70 2.28 -34.08
N LEU A 8 40.01 1.76 -35.25
CA LEU A 8 40.56 0.43 -35.45
C LEU A 8 42.05 0.40 -35.09
N ARG A 9 42.51 -0.79 -34.67
CA ARG A 9 43.92 -1.10 -34.52
C ARG A 9 44.59 -1.14 -35.89
N SER A 10 45.91 -1.05 -35.91
CA SER A 10 46.62 -1.18 -37.19
C SER A 10 46.43 -2.56 -37.78
N VAL A 11 46.53 -2.66 -39.11
CA VAL A 11 46.45 -3.94 -39.84
C VAL A 11 47.37 -4.99 -39.22
N LYS A 12 48.63 -4.63 -38.95
CA LYS A 12 49.62 -5.50 -38.29
C LYS A 12 49.19 -5.98 -36.90
N GLN A 13 48.45 -5.17 -36.15
CA GLN A 13 47.90 -5.57 -34.84
C GLN A 13 46.72 -6.52 -34.99
N ILE A 14 45.84 -6.29 -35.97
CA ILE A 14 44.69 -7.15 -36.26
C ILE A 14 45.15 -8.50 -36.80
N GLU A 15 46.12 -8.53 -37.72
CA GLU A 15 46.73 -9.75 -38.24
C GLU A 15 47.34 -10.60 -37.12
N LYS A 16 48.04 -9.98 -36.17
CA LYS A 16 48.55 -10.68 -34.97
C LYS A 16 47.45 -11.26 -34.08
N MET A 17 46.23 -10.72 -34.13
CA MET A 17 45.09 -11.22 -33.35
C MET A 17 44.36 -12.36 -34.07
N LEU A 18 44.58 -12.51 -35.38
CA LEU A 18 43.97 -13.54 -36.20
C LEU A 18 44.75 -14.86 -36.17
N VAL A 19 46.04 -14.81 -35.85
CA VAL A 19 46.89 -16.00 -35.71
C VAL A 19 46.70 -16.58 -34.30
N GLY A 20 46.11 -17.78 -34.21
CA GLY A 20 45.99 -18.52 -32.95
C GLY A 20 47.33 -19.08 -32.44
N TYR A 21 47.32 -19.68 -31.25
CA TYR A 21 48.51 -20.32 -30.65
C TYR A 21 49.07 -21.50 -31.47
N ASP A 22 48.27 -22.05 -32.38
CA ASP A 22 48.57 -23.17 -33.26
C ASP A 22 48.97 -22.75 -34.69
N GLY A 23 49.07 -21.43 -34.96
CA GLY A 23 49.36 -20.92 -36.30
C GLY A 23 48.19 -20.99 -37.27
N VAL A 24 47.00 -21.39 -36.80
CA VAL A 24 45.77 -21.43 -37.60
C VAL A 24 44.96 -20.15 -37.39
N TYR A 25 44.34 -19.65 -38.46
CA TYR A 25 43.47 -18.49 -38.42
C TYR A 25 42.13 -18.84 -37.75
N HIS A 26 42.02 -18.62 -36.45
CA HIS A 26 40.75 -18.77 -35.73
C HIS A 26 39.94 -17.49 -35.88
N THR A 27 38.97 -17.51 -36.79
CA THR A 27 37.91 -16.52 -36.78
C THR A 27 36.88 -16.97 -35.76
N ASP A 28 36.80 -16.29 -34.63
CA ASP A 28 35.67 -16.37 -33.71
C ASP A 28 34.39 -15.90 -34.44
N GLY A 29 33.87 -16.70 -35.38
CA GLY A 29 32.66 -16.46 -36.16
C GLY A 29 32.70 -15.36 -37.23
N VAL A 30 33.57 -14.35 -37.15
CA VAL A 30 33.53 -13.23 -38.11
C VAL A 30 34.37 -13.52 -39.35
N ARG A 31 33.74 -13.56 -40.54
CA ARG A 31 34.45 -13.75 -41.82
C ARG A 31 35.49 -12.65 -42.02
N TYR A 32 36.75 -13.06 -42.20
CA TYR A 32 37.84 -12.19 -42.60
C TYR A 32 37.64 -11.79 -44.07
N GLU A 33 37.27 -10.54 -44.34
CA GLU A 33 37.20 -10.00 -45.70
C GLU A 33 38.37 -9.05 -45.96
N GLU A 34 39.10 -9.25 -47.05
CA GLU A 34 40.20 -8.38 -47.48
C GLU A 34 39.75 -6.92 -47.69
N THR A 35 38.48 -6.73 -48.03
CA THR A 35 37.81 -5.43 -48.16
C THR A 35 37.82 -4.65 -46.85
N ILE A 36 37.76 -5.32 -45.69
CA ILE A 36 37.81 -4.69 -44.36
C ILE A 36 39.22 -4.12 -44.11
N LEU A 37 40.27 -4.85 -44.50
CA LEU A 37 41.64 -4.34 -44.38
C LEU A 37 41.92 -3.16 -45.30
N LYS A 38 41.36 -3.16 -46.52
CA LYS A 38 41.43 -2.01 -47.43
C LYS A 38 40.74 -0.79 -46.82
N ALA A 39 39.56 -0.97 -46.23
CA ALA A 39 38.85 0.09 -45.52
C ALA A 39 39.65 0.63 -44.32
N ILE A 40 40.24 -0.26 -43.50
CA ILE A 40 41.11 0.12 -42.37
C ILE A 40 42.33 0.93 -42.81
N ARG A 41 42.94 0.57 -43.96
CA ARG A 41 44.09 1.28 -44.52
C ARG A 41 43.74 2.69 -45.01
N ALA A 42 42.54 2.85 -45.57
CA ALA A 42 42.04 4.14 -46.06
C ALA A 42 41.63 5.07 -44.91
N SER A 43 40.92 4.54 -43.90
CA SER A 43 40.57 5.27 -42.68
C SER A 43 40.55 4.32 -41.48
N PRO A 44 41.31 4.62 -40.40
CA PRO A 44 41.24 3.83 -39.19
C PRO A 44 39.97 4.15 -38.37
N VAL A 45 39.11 5.07 -38.82
CA VAL A 45 37.88 5.47 -38.12
C VAL A 45 36.68 4.94 -38.88
N ALA A 46 35.77 4.27 -38.17
CA ALA A 46 34.55 3.72 -38.74
C ALA A 46 33.33 4.05 -37.87
N GLU A 47 32.18 4.18 -38.53
CA GLU A 47 30.89 4.36 -37.88
C GLU A 47 30.25 3.00 -37.59
N VAL A 48 29.95 2.75 -36.32
CA VAL A 48 29.19 1.58 -35.87
C VAL A 48 27.71 1.89 -36.02
N VAL A 49 27.02 1.08 -36.80
CA VAL A 49 25.59 1.21 -37.09
C VAL A 49 24.73 0.21 -36.34
N GLU A 50 25.32 -0.90 -35.87
CA GLU A 50 24.65 -1.89 -35.03
C GLU A 50 25.63 -2.78 -34.27
N PHE A 51 25.15 -3.43 -33.22
CA PHE A 51 25.82 -4.53 -32.55
C PHE A 51 25.04 -5.81 -32.83
N ARG A 52 25.70 -6.87 -33.34
CA ARG A 52 25.02 -8.11 -33.72
C ARG A 52 25.55 -9.31 -32.94
N LYS A 53 24.64 -10.06 -32.31
CA LYS A 53 24.98 -11.35 -31.67
C LYS A 53 25.28 -12.38 -32.76
N TYR A 54 26.46 -12.98 -32.71
CA TYR A 54 26.90 -13.97 -33.70
C TYR A 54 26.74 -15.41 -33.16
N SER A 55 26.97 -15.63 -31.86
CA SER A 55 26.72 -16.90 -31.19
C SER A 55 26.49 -16.71 -29.68
N THR A 56 26.35 -17.80 -28.93
CA THR A 56 26.10 -17.77 -27.47
C THR A 56 27.13 -16.97 -26.67
N ALA A 57 28.35 -16.77 -27.20
CA ALA A 57 29.44 -16.06 -26.51
C ALA A 57 30.11 -14.96 -27.34
N TYR A 58 29.60 -14.59 -28.53
CA TYR A 58 30.30 -13.68 -29.44
C TYR A 58 29.38 -12.66 -30.09
N TYR A 59 29.85 -11.40 -30.16
CA TYR A 59 29.21 -10.29 -30.85
C TYR A 59 30.17 -9.68 -31.87
N ALA A 60 29.59 -9.12 -32.93
CA ALA A 60 30.32 -8.35 -33.94
C ALA A 60 29.78 -6.91 -34.01
N LEU A 61 30.66 -5.97 -34.34
CA LEU A 61 30.29 -4.58 -34.59
C LEU A 61 29.95 -4.43 -36.06
N GLY A 62 28.72 -4.05 -36.38
CA GLY A 62 28.30 -3.66 -37.72
C GLY A 62 28.85 -2.29 -38.04
N ILE A 63 29.79 -2.21 -38.97
CA ILE A 63 30.38 -0.97 -39.46
C ILE A 63 29.84 -0.63 -40.85
N LYS A 64 29.55 0.65 -41.08
CA LYS A 64 29.06 1.14 -42.38
C LYS A 64 30.22 1.25 -43.37
N LYS A 65 30.07 0.68 -44.56
CA LYS A 65 30.96 0.85 -45.71
C LYS A 65 30.62 2.14 -46.47
N GLU A 66 31.54 2.58 -47.32
CA GLU A 66 31.34 3.74 -48.21
C GLU A 66 30.15 3.55 -49.17
N ASP A 67 29.92 2.32 -49.64
CA ASP A 67 28.78 1.95 -50.48
C ASP A 67 27.43 1.88 -49.73
N GLY A 68 27.43 2.20 -48.42
CA GLY A 68 26.26 2.17 -47.55
C GLY A 68 25.90 0.79 -47.00
N THR A 69 26.58 -0.28 -47.41
CA THR A 69 26.38 -1.62 -46.84
C THR A 69 27.02 -1.75 -45.45
N THR A 70 26.65 -2.79 -44.70
CA THR A 70 27.21 -3.06 -43.37
C THR A 70 28.13 -4.28 -43.44
N THR A 71 29.32 -4.19 -42.85
CA THR A 71 30.18 -5.36 -42.58
C THR A 71 30.40 -5.51 -41.09
N TYR A 72 30.77 -6.71 -40.66
CA TYR A 72 30.89 -7.05 -39.26
C TYR A 72 32.34 -7.28 -38.89
N ILE A 73 32.79 -6.66 -37.80
CA ILE A 73 34.14 -6.82 -37.29
C ILE A 73 34.13 -7.34 -35.85
N ASN A 74 35.21 -8.02 -35.47
CA ASN A 74 35.41 -8.42 -34.10
C ASN A 74 35.70 -7.17 -33.23
N PRO A 75 35.01 -6.97 -32.09
CA PRO A 75 35.27 -5.84 -31.20
C PRO A 75 36.74 -5.69 -30.76
N ARG A 76 37.51 -6.78 -30.72
CA ARG A 76 38.95 -6.77 -30.39
C ARG A 76 39.79 -5.96 -31.37
N TRP A 77 39.33 -5.80 -32.61
CA TRP A 77 40.02 -5.03 -33.64
C TRP A 77 39.93 -3.53 -33.38
N CYS A 78 39.07 -3.10 -32.47
CA CYS A 78 38.96 -1.70 -32.07
C CYS A 78 40.07 -1.35 -31.06
N LYS A 79 40.72 -0.20 -31.29
CA LYS A 79 41.62 0.47 -30.37
C LYS A 79 40.83 1.37 -29.43
N THR A 80 39.89 2.16 -29.97
CA THR A 80 38.99 3.00 -29.17
C THR A 80 37.57 2.91 -29.69
N ILE A 81 36.62 3.22 -28.82
CA ILE A 81 35.21 3.39 -29.15
C ILE A 81 34.70 4.66 -28.49
N THR A 82 33.92 5.43 -29.24
CA THR A 82 33.36 6.72 -28.87
C THR A 82 31.85 6.67 -29.00
N ILE A 83 31.13 6.94 -27.92
CA ILE A 83 29.66 7.03 -27.90
C ILE A 83 29.30 8.39 -27.31
N GLY A 84 28.60 9.22 -28.08
CA GLY A 84 28.45 10.65 -27.76
C GLY A 84 29.81 11.31 -27.57
N ASP A 85 30.00 12.00 -26.45
CA ASP A 85 31.26 12.71 -26.12
C ASP A 85 32.28 11.84 -25.36
N THR A 86 31.98 10.58 -25.09
CA THR A 86 32.84 9.70 -24.28
C THR A 86 33.64 8.75 -25.17
N THR A 87 34.97 8.77 -25.04
CA THR A 87 35.90 7.88 -25.77
C THR A 87 36.64 6.96 -24.81
N ILE A 88 36.69 5.65 -25.12
CA ILE A 88 37.37 4.65 -24.29
C ILE A 88 38.36 3.83 -25.11
N THR A 89 39.53 3.55 -24.52
CA THR A 89 40.55 2.65 -25.10
C THR A 89 40.28 1.19 -24.71
N ILE A 90 40.24 0.31 -25.70
CA ILE A 90 40.02 -1.12 -25.55
C ILE A 90 41.36 -1.79 -25.26
N ASN A 91 41.51 -2.45 -24.11
CA ASN A 91 42.83 -2.92 -23.66
C ASN A 91 43.00 -4.44 -23.46
N LYS A 92 41.93 -5.25 -23.43
CA LYS A 92 41.91 -6.72 -23.66
C LYS A 92 40.58 -7.33 -23.19
N ASN A 93 40.07 -8.27 -24.01
CA ASN A 93 39.19 -9.41 -23.73
C ASN A 93 37.66 -9.27 -23.57
N GLY A 94 36.97 -10.25 -24.17
CA GLY A 94 35.79 -10.97 -23.64
C GLY A 94 34.39 -10.38 -23.89
N VAL A 95 33.44 -11.22 -24.28
CA VAL A 95 32.01 -10.91 -24.21
C VAL A 95 31.46 -11.65 -22.98
N VAL A 96 30.61 -10.99 -22.19
CA VAL A 96 29.81 -11.66 -21.14
C VAL A 96 28.35 -11.26 -21.38
N ASP A 97 27.53 -12.22 -21.82
CA ASP A 97 26.10 -12.04 -22.08
C ASP A 97 25.77 -10.83 -22.96
N ASN A 98 24.93 -9.90 -22.49
CA ASN A 98 24.47 -8.71 -23.23
C ASN A 98 25.46 -7.52 -23.18
N TYR A 99 26.72 -7.78 -22.82
CA TYR A 99 27.72 -6.74 -22.62
C TYR A 99 29.02 -7.02 -23.38
N VAL A 100 29.58 -5.97 -23.98
CA VAL A 100 30.92 -6.00 -24.56
C VAL A 100 31.91 -5.45 -23.56
N LYS A 101 32.83 -6.29 -23.07
CA LYS A 101 33.89 -5.82 -22.18
C LYS A 101 34.91 -5.00 -22.98
N VAL A 102 35.12 -3.76 -22.54
CA VAL A 102 36.02 -2.79 -23.19
C VAL A 102 37.39 -2.86 -22.54
N ASN A 103 37.43 -2.88 -21.21
CA ASN A 103 38.64 -3.09 -20.41
C ASN A 103 38.29 -3.77 -19.06
N ARG A 104 39.23 -3.81 -18.11
CA ARG A 104 39.03 -4.43 -16.79
C ARG A 104 37.84 -3.83 -16.02
N ASP A 105 37.55 -2.56 -16.25
CA ASP A 105 36.67 -1.78 -15.38
C ASP A 105 35.43 -1.27 -16.12
N ILE A 106 35.30 -1.51 -17.44
CA ILE A 106 34.26 -0.91 -18.28
C ILE A 106 33.70 -1.90 -19.31
N LEU A 107 32.36 -1.91 -19.42
CA LEU A 107 31.56 -2.67 -20.38
C LEU A 107 30.65 -1.73 -21.20
N ILE A 108 30.13 -2.21 -22.31
CA ILE A 108 29.08 -1.54 -23.11
C ILE A 108 27.79 -2.37 -23.01
N SER A 109 26.69 -1.76 -22.55
CA SER A 109 25.34 -2.34 -22.68
C SER A 109 24.93 -2.33 -24.15
N LEU A 110 24.61 -3.50 -24.68
CA LEU A 110 24.18 -3.66 -26.07
C LEU A 110 22.73 -3.21 -26.33
N GLY A 111 21.91 -3.09 -25.28
CA GLY A 111 20.54 -2.59 -25.38
C GLY A 111 20.47 -1.06 -25.37
N ASP A 112 21.28 -0.43 -24.52
CA ASP A 112 21.19 1.01 -24.27
C ASP A 112 22.32 1.82 -24.90
N ASN A 113 23.32 1.14 -25.49
CA ASN A 113 24.53 1.73 -26.04
C ASN A 113 25.26 2.63 -25.02
N LYS A 114 25.36 2.20 -23.76
CA LYS A 114 26.00 2.97 -22.67
C LYS A 114 27.21 2.25 -22.11
N PHE A 115 28.22 3.03 -21.72
CA PHE A 115 29.34 2.53 -20.93
C PHE A 115 28.92 2.33 -19.47
N ILE A 116 29.32 1.19 -18.90
CA ILE A 116 28.99 0.77 -17.53
C ILE A 116 30.27 0.33 -16.85
N LYS A 117 30.48 0.73 -15.58
CA LYS A 117 31.63 0.20 -14.84
C LYS A 117 31.38 -1.25 -14.43
N GLN A 118 32.39 -2.09 -14.51
CA GLN A 118 32.27 -3.49 -14.12
C GLN A 118 31.88 -3.64 -12.64
N ASP A 119 32.33 -2.75 -11.77
CA ASP A 119 31.95 -2.73 -10.34
C ASP A 119 30.49 -2.33 -10.09
N ASP A 120 29.82 -1.74 -11.09
CA ASP A 120 28.39 -1.41 -11.03
C ASP A 120 27.52 -2.60 -11.49
N MET A 121 28.14 -3.68 -11.98
CA MET A 121 27.45 -4.90 -12.35
C MET A 121 27.26 -5.81 -11.15
N VAL A 122 26.07 -6.37 -11.05
CA VAL A 122 25.78 -7.43 -10.08
C VAL A 122 25.25 -8.65 -10.84
N ILE A 123 25.69 -9.84 -10.43
CA ILE A 123 25.25 -11.12 -10.99
C ILE A 123 24.22 -11.75 -10.05
N CYS A 124 23.08 -12.14 -10.60
CA CYS A 124 21.97 -12.61 -9.80
C CYS A 124 22.32 -13.99 -9.28
N LYS A 125 22.25 -14.16 -7.95
CA LYS A 125 22.60 -15.43 -7.31
C LYS A 125 21.68 -16.59 -7.70
N ASP A 126 20.51 -16.31 -8.27
CA ASP A 126 19.48 -17.31 -8.58
C ASP A 126 19.48 -17.65 -10.07
N CYS A 127 19.24 -16.66 -10.95
CA CYS A 127 19.15 -16.91 -12.39
C CYS A 127 20.43 -16.59 -13.18
N GLY A 128 21.48 -16.07 -12.54
CA GLY A 128 22.73 -15.68 -13.20
C GLY A 128 22.64 -14.42 -14.06
N THR A 129 21.47 -13.77 -14.17
CA THR A 129 21.31 -12.51 -14.92
C THR A 129 22.29 -11.45 -14.42
N VAL A 130 22.88 -10.70 -15.34
CA VAL A 130 23.77 -9.58 -15.05
C VAL A 130 23.05 -8.27 -15.36
N GLU A 131 22.93 -7.39 -14.36
CA GLU A 131 22.31 -6.06 -14.53
C GLU A 131 23.18 -4.97 -13.90
N VAL A 132 22.90 -3.73 -14.31
CA VAL A 132 23.53 -2.53 -13.74
C VAL A 132 22.68 -2.03 -12.59
N GLY A 133 23.30 -1.81 -11.43
CA GLY A 133 22.62 -1.23 -10.28
C GLY A 133 22.53 -2.18 -9.10
N LYS A 134 21.49 -2.01 -8.26
CA LYS A 134 21.42 -2.68 -6.97
C LYS A 134 20.49 -3.89 -7.02
N TYR A 135 21.04 -5.06 -6.73
CA TYR A 135 20.25 -6.21 -6.36
C TYR A 135 19.81 -6.16 -4.90
N TYR A 136 18.58 -6.59 -4.68
CA TYR A 136 18.05 -6.79 -3.36
C TYR A 136 18.48 -8.18 -2.90
N GLU A 137 19.35 -8.23 -1.88
CA GLU A 137 19.89 -9.49 -1.33
C GLU A 137 20.68 -10.33 -2.36
N GLY A 138 21.18 -9.70 -3.43
CA GLY A 138 21.88 -10.38 -4.53
C GLY A 138 20.94 -11.05 -5.55
N LEU A 139 19.65 -10.72 -5.55
CA LEU A 139 18.68 -11.14 -6.55
C LEU A 139 18.35 -9.98 -7.50
N CYS A 140 18.21 -10.28 -8.80
CA CYS A 140 17.61 -9.36 -9.76
C CYS A 140 16.14 -9.13 -9.42
N ASP A 141 15.55 -8.07 -9.98
CA ASP A 141 14.18 -7.65 -9.68
C ASP A 141 13.15 -8.77 -9.93
N SER A 142 13.33 -9.53 -11.01
CA SER A 142 12.47 -10.67 -11.35
C SER A 142 12.54 -11.78 -10.31
N CYS A 143 13.74 -12.26 -9.97
CA CYS A 143 13.91 -13.30 -8.94
C CYS A 143 13.48 -12.82 -7.55
N TYR A 144 13.78 -11.56 -7.21
CA TYR A 144 13.38 -10.98 -5.93
C TYR A 144 11.86 -10.94 -5.76
N THR A 145 11.16 -10.43 -6.77
CA THR A 145 9.70 -10.36 -6.75
C THR A 145 9.06 -11.74 -6.85
N SER A 146 9.57 -12.64 -7.70
CA SER A 146 9.08 -14.02 -7.77
C SER A 146 9.18 -14.75 -6.42
N LYS A 147 10.21 -14.45 -5.63
CA LYS A 147 10.43 -15.09 -4.32
C LYS A 147 9.59 -14.49 -3.20
N TYR A 148 9.34 -13.18 -3.25
CA TYR A 148 8.85 -12.45 -2.08
C TYR A 148 7.58 -11.63 -2.29
N TYR A 149 7.14 -11.42 -3.53
CA TYR A 149 5.89 -10.75 -3.85
C TYR A 149 4.72 -11.75 -3.75
N ASN A 150 4.33 -12.09 -2.53
CA ASN A 150 3.22 -13.00 -2.27
C ASN A 150 1.96 -12.22 -1.93
N LYS A 151 0.91 -12.39 -2.75
CA LYS A 151 -0.41 -11.82 -2.50
C LYS A 151 -1.29 -12.86 -1.82
N HIS A 152 -1.83 -12.52 -0.66
CA HIS A 152 -2.82 -13.34 0.01
C HIS A 152 -4.23 -12.97 -0.47
N ASN A 153 -5.21 -13.86 -0.26
CA ASN A 153 -6.61 -13.51 -0.51
C ASN A 153 -7.09 -12.41 0.46
N TYR A 154 -8.17 -11.71 0.10
CA TYR A 154 -8.74 -10.62 0.90
C TYR A 154 -9.16 -11.04 2.33
N SER A 155 -9.39 -12.33 2.56
CA SER A 155 -9.79 -12.88 3.87
C SER A 155 -8.61 -13.27 4.76
N TYR A 156 -7.38 -13.15 4.27
CA TYR A 156 -6.18 -13.51 5.00
C TYR A 156 -5.98 -12.62 6.23
N ARG A 157 -5.84 -13.26 7.39
CA ARG A 157 -5.75 -12.62 8.71
C ARG A 157 -4.70 -13.38 9.54
N PRO A 158 -3.41 -13.05 9.39
CA PRO A 158 -2.36 -13.71 10.17
C PRO A 158 -2.47 -13.35 11.65
N THR A 159 -1.83 -14.14 12.51
CA THR A 159 -1.65 -13.79 13.92
C THR A 159 -0.98 -12.42 14.04
N PRO A 160 -1.58 -11.44 14.75
CA PRO A 160 -1.02 -10.09 14.84
C PRO A 160 0.34 -10.06 15.55
N GLN A 161 1.30 -9.34 14.97
CA GLN A 161 2.59 -9.05 15.59
C GLN A 161 2.69 -7.58 15.98
N PHE A 162 2.61 -7.29 17.28
CA PHE A 162 2.54 -5.92 17.77
C PHE A 162 3.90 -5.23 17.74
N THR A 163 3.98 -4.08 17.07
CA THR A 163 5.22 -3.31 16.90
C THR A 163 5.19 -2.00 17.69
N GLY A 164 6.22 -1.78 18.50
CA GLY A 164 6.39 -0.56 19.29
C GLY A 164 5.90 -0.67 20.73
N LYS A 165 6.27 0.31 21.55
CA LYS A 165 5.91 0.38 22.97
C LYS A 165 4.73 1.33 23.16
N GLN A 166 3.82 0.95 24.05
CA GLN A 166 2.72 1.81 24.50
C GLN A 166 3.27 2.95 25.36
N GLN A 167 2.60 4.11 25.32
CA GLN A 167 2.94 5.22 26.20
C GLN A 167 2.48 4.88 27.63
N LYS A 168 3.11 5.48 28.65
CA LYS A 168 2.77 5.21 30.06
C LYS A 168 1.26 5.38 30.35
N GLY A 169 0.62 6.37 29.72
CA GLY A 169 -0.82 6.62 29.86
C GLY A 169 -1.75 5.67 29.10
N ASP A 170 -1.20 4.66 28.41
CA ASP A 170 -1.93 3.67 27.61
C ASP A 170 -1.69 2.24 28.07
N LEU A 171 -0.91 2.01 29.13
CA LEU A 171 -0.56 0.64 29.55
C LEU A 171 -1.80 -0.18 29.93
N ASP A 172 -2.78 0.44 30.59
CA ASP A 172 -4.02 -0.22 31.00
C ASP A 172 -5.04 -0.36 29.86
N ALA A 173 -4.87 0.43 28.78
CA ALA A 173 -5.79 0.53 27.65
C ALA A 173 -4.98 0.78 26.36
N PRO A 174 -4.22 -0.24 25.90
CA PRO A 174 -3.23 -0.07 24.85
C PRO A 174 -3.92 0.28 23.53
N ILE A 175 -3.29 1.17 22.77
CA ILE A 175 -3.82 1.62 21.48
C ILE A 175 -2.92 1.08 20.37
N TRP A 176 -3.51 0.31 19.47
CA TRP A 176 -2.84 -0.27 18.33
C TRP A 176 -3.54 0.12 17.03
N TYR A 177 -2.72 0.38 16.01
CA TYR A 177 -3.15 0.80 14.69
C TYR A 177 -2.68 -0.21 13.64
N GLY A 178 -3.62 -0.88 12.98
CA GLY A 178 -3.37 -1.60 11.73
C GLY A 178 -3.76 -0.71 10.55
N ILE A 179 -3.00 -0.75 9.46
CA ILE A 179 -3.23 0.13 8.30
C ILE A 179 -3.31 -0.72 7.04
N GLU A 180 -4.28 -0.43 6.19
CA GLU A 180 -4.44 -1.00 4.85
C GLU A 180 -4.39 0.14 3.84
N LEU A 181 -3.46 0.08 2.88
CA LEU A 181 -3.31 1.05 1.80
C LEU A 181 -3.58 0.39 0.46
N GLU A 182 -4.59 0.88 -0.25
CA GLU A 182 -4.99 0.35 -1.55
C GLU A 182 -4.18 1.03 -2.67
N TYR A 183 -3.39 0.26 -3.42
CA TYR A 183 -2.50 0.80 -4.44
C TYR A 183 -2.65 0.05 -5.77
N GLY A 184 -2.72 0.82 -6.86
CA GLY A 184 -2.41 0.32 -8.19
C GLY A 184 -0.90 0.36 -8.40
N ILE A 185 -0.20 -0.77 -8.24
CA ILE A 185 1.27 -0.80 -8.26
C ILE A 185 1.79 -0.75 -9.71
N ASN A 186 2.82 0.05 -9.97
CA ASN A 186 3.55 0.04 -11.25
C ASN A 186 4.80 -0.86 -11.18
N ASN A 187 5.46 -0.91 -10.01
CA ASN A 187 6.65 -1.73 -9.78
C ASN A 187 6.54 -2.58 -8.51
N LYS A 188 6.62 -3.91 -8.66
CA LYS A 188 6.53 -4.88 -7.56
C LYS A 188 7.73 -4.84 -6.61
N VAL A 189 8.91 -4.42 -7.07
CA VAL A 189 10.16 -4.49 -6.31
C VAL A 189 10.13 -3.56 -5.10
N GLY A 190 9.71 -2.32 -5.29
CA GLY A 190 9.65 -1.31 -4.23
C GLY A 190 8.73 -1.73 -3.09
N VAL A 191 7.51 -2.16 -3.43
CA VAL A 191 6.56 -2.66 -2.43
C VAL A 191 7.07 -3.94 -1.77
N THR A 192 7.64 -4.90 -2.53
CA THR A 192 8.24 -6.13 -1.97
C THR A 192 9.31 -5.82 -0.94
N HIS A 193 10.19 -4.86 -1.24
CA HIS A 193 11.26 -4.46 -0.34
C HIS A 193 10.71 -3.86 0.96
N LEU A 194 9.69 -2.99 0.86
CA LEU A 194 9.04 -2.38 2.02
C LEU A 194 8.39 -3.44 2.91
N LEU A 195 7.64 -4.39 2.32
CA LEU A 195 6.97 -5.47 3.06
C LEU A 195 7.96 -6.34 3.83
N ARG A 196 9.08 -6.71 3.21
CA ARG A 196 10.12 -7.52 3.87
C ARG A 196 10.78 -6.77 5.02
N LYS A 197 11.12 -5.50 4.80
CA LYS A 197 11.82 -4.70 5.80
C LYS A 197 11.00 -4.50 7.08
N PHE A 198 9.68 -4.34 6.95
CA PHE A 198 8.80 -3.99 8.07
C PHE A 198 7.84 -5.11 8.48
N ASN A 199 7.98 -6.31 7.89
CA ASN A 199 7.10 -7.45 8.11
C ASN A 199 5.62 -7.07 7.87
N HIS A 200 5.31 -6.62 6.67
CA HIS A 200 3.96 -6.35 6.21
C HIS A 200 3.58 -7.36 5.13
N TYR A 201 2.29 -7.42 4.77
CA TYR A 201 1.81 -8.39 3.79
C TYR A 201 0.88 -7.74 2.78
N LEU A 202 0.69 -8.41 1.64
CA LEU A 202 -0.24 -7.98 0.60
C LEU A 202 -1.51 -8.80 0.66
N LYS A 203 -2.64 -8.13 0.44
CA LYS A 203 -3.87 -8.79 0.01
C LYS A 203 -4.20 -8.43 -1.42
N SER A 204 -4.79 -9.39 -2.13
CA SER A 204 -5.43 -9.15 -3.41
C SER A 204 -6.81 -8.56 -3.17
N ASP A 205 -7.08 -7.41 -3.79
CA ASP A 205 -8.43 -6.91 -3.97
C ASP A 205 -8.62 -6.55 -5.45
N THR A 206 -9.68 -7.11 -6.04
CA THR A 206 -10.04 -6.91 -7.44
C THR A 206 -10.71 -5.58 -7.70
N SER A 207 -11.21 -4.88 -6.67
CA SER A 207 -11.79 -3.54 -6.84
C SER A 207 -10.74 -2.43 -6.92
N ILE A 208 -9.47 -2.74 -6.65
CA ILE A 208 -8.38 -1.75 -6.71
C ILE A 208 -7.92 -1.64 -8.16
N GLU A 209 -8.16 -0.47 -8.74
CA GLU A 209 -7.78 -0.17 -10.12
C GLU A 209 -6.44 0.56 -10.22
N GLY A 210 -5.88 0.53 -11.43
CA GLY A 210 -4.65 1.21 -11.79
C GLY A 210 -3.38 0.40 -11.58
N GLY A 211 -2.28 0.92 -12.13
CA GLY A 211 -0.95 0.33 -12.03
C GLY A 211 -0.71 -0.78 -13.06
N SER A 212 0.45 -0.74 -13.72
CA SER A 212 0.82 -1.75 -14.73
C SER A 212 1.07 -3.15 -14.13
N ALA A 213 1.30 -3.23 -12.82
CA ALA A 213 1.54 -4.48 -12.09
C ALA A 213 0.33 -4.98 -11.26
N GLY A 214 -0.78 -4.23 -11.28
CA GLY A 214 -2.07 -4.56 -10.67
C GLY A 214 -2.33 -3.98 -9.27
N GLY A 215 -3.60 -4.07 -8.85
CA GLY A 215 -4.09 -3.60 -7.56
C GLY A 215 -3.77 -4.51 -6.38
N VAL A 216 -3.38 -3.93 -5.24
CA VAL A 216 -3.12 -4.62 -3.96
C VAL A 216 -3.47 -3.75 -2.75
N GLU A 217 -3.81 -4.40 -1.64
CA GLU A 217 -3.75 -3.79 -0.31
C GLU A 217 -2.37 -4.05 0.31
N VAL A 218 -1.64 -3.00 0.69
CA VAL A 218 -0.49 -3.09 1.61
C VAL A 218 -1.03 -3.06 3.04
N VAL A 219 -0.89 -4.16 3.76
CA VAL A 219 -1.48 -4.35 5.08
C VAL A 219 -0.42 -4.52 6.15
N THR A 220 -0.54 -3.75 7.23
CA THR A 220 0.40 -3.79 8.34
C THR A 220 -0.08 -4.71 9.46
N HIS A 221 0.89 -5.22 10.23
CA HIS A 221 0.59 -5.64 11.60
C HIS A 221 0.30 -4.42 12.50
N PRO A 222 -0.23 -4.61 13.72
CA PRO A 222 -0.58 -3.47 14.56
C PRO A 222 0.66 -2.74 15.11
N HIS A 223 0.65 -1.41 15.04
CA HIS A 223 1.71 -0.55 15.57
C HIS A 223 1.21 0.34 16.69
N SER A 224 2.10 0.69 17.64
CA SER A 224 1.85 1.80 18.55
C SER A 224 1.98 3.14 17.82
N PHE A 225 1.30 4.18 18.31
CA PHE A 225 1.41 5.54 17.74
C PHE A 225 2.87 6.02 17.68
N SER A 226 3.65 5.76 18.75
CA SER A 226 5.06 6.13 18.83
C SER A 226 5.92 5.45 17.76
N SER A 227 5.63 4.20 17.43
CA SER A 227 6.30 3.48 16.35
C SER A 227 5.98 4.11 14.99
N LEU A 228 4.71 4.40 14.72
CA LEU A 228 4.28 5.00 13.45
C LEU A 228 4.83 6.42 13.22
N MET A 229 5.01 7.20 14.29
CA MET A 229 5.56 8.56 14.21
C MET A 229 7.09 8.62 14.28
N SER A 230 7.76 7.50 14.52
CA SER A 230 9.23 7.46 14.64
C SER A 230 9.93 7.76 13.31
N LYS A 231 11.22 8.14 13.38
CA LYS A 231 12.04 8.37 12.17
C LYS A 231 12.23 7.11 11.33
N ASP A 232 12.29 5.95 11.98
CA ASP A 232 12.48 4.65 11.33
C ASP A 232 11.17 3.98 10.91
N SER A 233 10.05 4.68 11.07
CA SER A 233 8.72 4.18 10.68
C SER A 233 8.65 3.87 9.19
N TRP A 234 7.96 2.78 8.85
CA TRP A 234 7.63 2.42 7.47
C TRP A 234 6.85 3.53 6.75
N VAL A 235 6.08 4.33 7.50
CA VAL A 235 5.33 5.49 6.98
C VAL A 235 6.26 6.47 6.28
N ASN A 236 7.53 6.61 6.72
CA ASN A 236 8.50 7.49 6.06
C ASN A 236 9.15 6.89 4.80
N SER A 237 8.68 5.72 4.35
CA SER A 237 9.19 5.03 3.16
C SER A 237 8.11 4.73 2.13
N ILE A 238 6.85 5.17 2.36
CA ILE A 238 5.74 4.91 1.43
C ILE A 238 5.86 5.72 0.14
N ASP A 239 6.56 6.85 0.18
CA ASP A 239 6.90 7.69 -0.98
C ASP A 239 7.78 6.97 -2.02
N LYS A 240 8.41 5.88 -1.62
CA LYS A 240 9.24 5.04 -2.49
C LYS A 240 8.44 3.94 -3.19
N ILE A 241 7.16 3.80 -2.88
CA ILE A 241 6.28 2.88 -3.57
C ILE A 241 5.86 3.54 -4.88
N ASP A 242 6.27 2.95 -5.99
CA ASP A 242 5.82 3.34 -7.32
C ASP A 242 4.41 2.79 -7.57
N CYS A 243 3.43 3.66 -7.31
CA CYS A 243 2.02 3.35 -7.38
C CYS A 243 1.19 4.52 -7.90
N ASN A 244 0.02 4.18 -8.42
CA ASN A 244 -1.06 5.10 -8.67
C ASN A 244 -2.09 5.00 -7.54
N THR A 245 -2.61 6.15 -7.12
CA THR A 245 -3.73 6.25 -6.19
C THR A 245 -4.94 6.78 -6.97
N SER A 246 -5.95 5.93 -7.18
CA SER A 246 -7.27 6.36 -7.67
C SER A 246 -8.08 7.02 -6.55
N THR A 247 -9.08 7.83 -6.89
CA THR A 247 -10.05 8.39 -5.91
C THR A 247 -10.84 7.30 -5.19
N ASP A 248 -11.02 6.15 -5.84
CA ASP A 248 -11.75 5.01 -5.29
C ASP A 248 -10.88 4.20 -4.32
N ASN A 249 -9.54 4.22 -4.50
CA ASN A 249 -8.61 3.53 -3.64
C ASN A 249 -8.55 4.20 -2.25
N GLY A 250 -8.78 3.42 -1.20
CA GLY A 250 -8.84 3.86 0.18
C GLY A 250 -7.57 3.68 0.99
N CYS A 251 -7.56 4.35 2.15
CA CYS A 251 -6.72 4.03 3.28
C CYS A 251 -7.63 3.63 4.45
N HIS A 252 -7.50 2.39 4.92
CA HIS A 252 -8.25 1.91 6.08
C HIS A 252 -7.34 1.90 7.31
N ILE A 253 -7.80 2.51 8.40
CA ILE A 253 -7.09 2.47 9.68
C ILE A 253 -7.93 1.69 10.69
N HIS A 254 -7.39 0.56 11.13
CA HIS A 254 -7.95 -0.28 12.18
C HIS A 254 -7.40 0.16 13.54
N VAL A 255 -8.28 0.61 14.43
CA VAL A 255 -7.92 0.96 15.80
C VAL A 255 -8.39 -0.15 16.74
N SER A 256 -7.51 -0.63 17.62
CA SER A 256 -7.86 -1.63 18.64
C SER A 256 -9.00 -1.15 19.54
N ARG A 257 -9.96 -2.02 19.85
CA ARG A 257 -11.08 -1.66 20.75
C ARG A 257 -10.65 -1.28 22.17
N THR A 258 -9.50 -1.78 22.62
CA THR A 258 -8.85 -1.38 23.87
C THR A 258 -8.49 0.11 23.94
N ALA A 259 -8.52 0.82 22.80
CA ALA A 259 -8.33 2.28 22.79
C ALA A 259 -9.43 3.02 23.57
N PHE A 260 -10.60 2.39 23.68
CA PHE A 260 -11.79 2.93 24.31
C PHE A 260 -12.02 2.28 25.68
N ILE A 261 -11.91 3.08 26.75
CA ILE A 261 -12.11 2.63 28.13
C ILE A 261 -13.55 2.24 28.50
N ASP A 262 -14.55 2.79 27.82
CA ASP A 262 -15.98 2.51 28.06
C ASP A 262 -16.82 2.90 26.82
N ASP A 263 -18.10 2.51 26.82
CA ASP A 263 -19.06 2.85 25.73
C ASP A 263 -19.24 4.36 25.57
N LYS A 264 -19.16 5.11 26.68
CA LYS A 264 -19.26 6.58 26.67
C LYS A 264 -18.13 7.20 25.86
N HIS A 265 -16.89 6.79 26.12
CA HIS A 265 -15.71 7.27 25.45
C HIS A 265 -15.76 6.93 23.96
N TYR A 266 -16.17 5.72 23.62
CA TYR A 266 -16.36 5.33 22.23
C TYR A 266 -17.44 6.16 21.53
N ALA A 267 -18.62 6.31 22.14
CA ALA A 267 -19.71 7.12 21.59
C ALA A 267 -19.31 8.59 21.39
N LEU A 268 -18.59 9.19 22.34
CA LEU A 268 -18.06 10.55 22.20
C LEU A 268 -17.09 10.66 21.01
N THR A 269 -16.23 9.66 20.81
CA THR A 269 -15.31 9.62 19.66
C THR A 269 -16.05 9.48 18.35
N TYR A 270 -16.93 8.48 18.26
CA TYR A 270 -17.73 8.20 17.07
C TYR A 270 -18.55 9.42 16.66
N HIS A 271 -19.33 9.99 17.59
CA HIS A 271 -20.19 11.12 17.27
C HIS A 271 -19.40 12.40 17.00
N LEU A 272 -18.22 12.59 17.59
CA LEU A 272 -17.40 13.75 17.27
C LEU A 272 -16.88 13.68 15.83
N LEU A 273 -16.37 12.52 15.42
CA LEU A 273 -15.99 12.26 14.03
C LEU A 273 -17.21 12.39 13.10
N HIS A 274 -18.37 11.89 13.51
CA HIS A 274 -19.59 12.06 12.72
C HIS A 274 -20.01 13.53 12.57
N SER A 275 -19.94 14.33 13.63
CA SER A 275 -20.20 15.78 13.54
C SER A 275 -19.18 16.45 12.62
N MET A 276 -17.92 16.01 12.66
CA MET A 276 -16.87 16.46 11.75
C MET A 276 -17.17 16.08 10.29
N ALA A 277 -17.70 14.88 10.04
CA ALA A 277 -18.15 14.45 8.71
C ALA A 277 -19.24 15.39 8.18
N LYS A 278 -20.28 15.64 8.98
CA LYS A 278 -21.37 16.56 8.63
C LYS A 278 -20.91 18.00 8.38
N GLY A 279 -19.82 18.41 9.03
CA GLY A 279 -19.20 19.72 8.84
C GLY A 279 -18.16 19.78 7.72
N GLY A 280 -18.02 18.74 6.89
CA GLY A 280 -17.09 18.67 5.76
C GLY A 280 -15.61 18.44 6.13
N ILE A 281 -15.22 18.67 7.39
CA ILE A 281 -13.81 18.62 7.78
C ILE A 281 -13.19 17.21 7.67
N LEU A 282 -13.98 16.13 7.80
CA LEU A 282 -13.43 14.78 7.58
C LEU A 282 -13.08 14.51 6.12
N GLU A 283 -13.85 15.02 5.16
CA GLU A 283 -13.54 14.88 3.73
C GLU A 283 -12.29 15.68 3.38
N GLU A 284 -12.17 16.90 3.93
CA GLU A 284 -10.96 17.72 3.77
C GLU A 284 -9.70 17.05 4.36
N ILE A 285 -9.79 16.53 5.59
CA ILE A 285 -8.66 15.82 6.19
C ILE A 285 -8.38 14.55 5.41
N GLY A 286 -9.43 13.80 5.05
CA GLY A 286 -9.40 12.50 4.38
C GLY A 286 -8.94 12.54 2.93
N GLY A 287 -9.08 13.68 2.27
CA GLY A 287 -8.68 13.89 0.88
C GLY A 287 -9.69 13.36 -0.15
N ARG A 288 -10.88 12.94 0.27
CA ARG A 288 -11.96 12.48 -0.61
C ARG A 288 -13.33 12.71 0.00
N GLU A 289 -14.34 12.81 -0.86
CA GLU A 289 -15.75 12.77 -0.47
C GLU A 289 -16.16 11.36 -0.03
N PHE A 290 -17.22 11.25 0.77
CA PHE A 290 -17.79 9.96 1.12
C PHE A 290 -18.41 9.26 -0.10
N THR A 291 -18.02 8.01 -0.34
CA THR A 291 -18.51 7.19 -1.45
C THR A 291 -19.37 6.04 -0.94
N GLU A 292 -19.94 5.24 -1.84
CA GLU A 292 -20.67 4.02 -1.47
C GLU A 292 -19.79 3.00 -0.72
N TYR A 293 -18.46 3.08 -0.87
CA TYR A 293 -17.48 2.23 -0.20
C TYR A 293 -17.07 2.73 1.18
N CYS A 294 -17.42 3.97 1.54
CA CYS A 294 -17.22 4.55 2.87
C CYS A 294 -18.41 5.42 3.31
N ASN A 295 -19.62 4.91 3.12
CA ASN A 295 -20.85 5.67 3.29
C ASN A 295 -21.01 6.22 4.72
N LEU A 296 -21.41 7.49 4.80
CA LEU A 296 -21.85 8.17 6.00
C LEU A 296 -23.35 7.94 6.16
N ASP A 297 -23.76 6.85 6.83
CA ASP A 297 -25.19 6.63 7.13
C ASP A 297 -25.77 7.84 7.85
N THR A 298 -27.07 8.06 7.65
CA THR A 298 -27.87 8.86 8.57
C THR A 298 -27.81 8.19 9.94
N VAL A 299 -27.00 8.71 10.88
CA VAL A 299 -26.85 8.20 12.27
C VAL A 299 -28.11 7.48 12.73
N PRO A 300 -28.16 6.14 12.69
CA PRO A 300 -29.15 5.46 13.48
C PRO A 300 -28.81 5.82 14.93
N PRO A 301 -29.79 5.99 15.81
CA PRO A 301 -29.58 6.16 17.24
C PRO A 301 -29.01 4.90 17.90
N LYS A 302 -28.15 4.13 17.20
CA LYS A 302 -27.60 2.87 17.66
C LYS A 302 -26.66 3.13 18.83
N ILE A 303 -26.77 2.27 19.85
CA ILE A 303 -25.81 2.28 20.94
C ILE A 303 -24.48 1.75 20.43
N HIS A 304 -23.50 2.63 20.38
CA HIS A 304 -22.13 2.31 20.02
C HIS A 304 -21.45 1.61 21.21
N LYS A 305 -21.19 0.31 21.05
CA LYS A 305 -20.49 -0.49 22.05
C LYS A 305 -19.00 -0.56 21.73
N HIS A 306 -18.18 -0.25 22.73
CA HIS A 306 -16.73 -0.32 22.57
C HIS A 306 -16.24 -1.78 22.48
N THR A 307 -16.88 -2.70 23.20
CA THR A 307 -16.62 -4.15 23.13
C THR A 307 -17.61 -4.86 22.22
N LYS A 308 -17.12 -5.89 21.52
CA LYS A 308 -17.96 -6.85 20.80
C LYS A 308 -17.55 -8.26 21.17
N THR A 309 -18.54 -9.13 21.31
CA THR A 309 -18.31 -10.55 21.67
C THR A 309 -18.23 -11.46 20.44
N LYS A 310 -18.66 -10.99 19.26
CA LYS A 310 -18.58 -11.67 17.96
C LYS A 310 -18.60 -10.64 16.81
N LYS A 311 -18.19 -11.09 15.61
CA LYS A 311 -18.40 -10.35 14.35
C LYS A 311 -19.90 -10.11 14.16
N GLU A 312 -20.30 -8.85 13.99
CA GLU A 312 -21.70 -8.49 13.75
C GLU A 312 -22.01 -8.44 12.25
N GLU A 313 -23.25 -8.78 11.90
CA GLU A 313 -23.84 -8.45 10.61
C GLU A 313 -24.01 -6.92 10.52
N GLY A 314 -23.54 -6.33 9.43
CA GLY A 314 -23.58 -4.89 9.19
C GLY A 314 -22.94 -4.56 7.85
N SER A 315 -23.23 -3.38 7.31
CA SER A 315 -22.58 -2.93 6.08
C SER A 315 -21.08 -2.77 6.33
N ARG A 316 -20.26 -3.43 5.51
CA ARG A 316 -18.80 -3.21 5.53
C ARG A 316 -18.44 -1.87 4.92
N SER A 317 -19.33 -1.33 4.09
CA SER A 317 -19.12 -0.11 3.31
C SER A 317 -19.31 1.17 4.12
N MET A 318 -19.26 1.11 5.45
CA MET A 318 -19.42 2.26 6.33
C MET A 318 -18.10 3.01 6.51
N TRP A 319 -18.17 4.34 6.62
CA TRP A 319 -17.01 5.18 6.98
C TRP A 319 -16.33 4.72 8.29
N CYS A 320 -17.13 4.20 9.22
CA CYS A 320 -16.70 3.57 10.47
C CYS A 320 -17.30 2.16 10.52
N ASN A 321 -16.50 1.17 10.15
CA ASN A 321 -16.89 -0.22 10.16
C ASN A 321 -16.62 -0.84 11.55
N GLU A 322 -17.71 -1.03 12.29
CA GLU A 322 -17.68 -1.63 13.62
C GLU A 322 -17.80 -3.16 13.60
N THR A 323 -17.93 -3.82 12.44
CA THR A 323 -18.23 -5.26 12.37
C THR A 323 -17.05 -6.14 12.81
N VAL A 324 -15.83 -5.59 12.82
CA VAL A 324 -14.62 -6.31 13.21
C VAL A 324 -14.56 -6.48 14.73
N GLU A 325 -14.24 -7.70 15.16
CA GLU A 325 -14.29 -8.11 16.57
C GLU A 325 -13.30 -7.35 17.45
N ASN A 326 -12.04 -7.24 17.03
CA ASN A 326 -10.96 -6.68 17.87
C ASN A 326 -10.65 -5.21 17.56
N THR A 327 -11.18 -4.67 16.47
CA THR A 327 -10.86 -3.32 15.99
C THR A 327 -12.11 -2.57 15.55
N VAL A 328 -12.01 -1.25 15.48
CA VAL A 328 -12.90 -0.37 14.72
C VAL A 328 -12.12 0.10 13.51
N GLU A 329 -12.68 -0.08 12.31
CA GLU A 329 -12.04 0.27 11.05
C GLU A 329 -12.59 1.61 10.53
N PHE A 330 -11.71 2.55 10.24
CA PHE A 330 -12.05 3.86 9.67
C PHE A 330 -11.64 3.91 8.20
N ARG A 331 -12.61 4.14 7.30
CA ARG A 331 -12.48 3.93 5.84
C ARG A 331 -12.57 5.21 4.99
N PHE A 332 -12.72 6.37 5.62
CA PHE A 332 -12.98 7.63 4.91
C PHE A 332 -11.72 8.34 4.38
N PHE A 333 -10.54 7.72 4.50
CA PHE A 333 -9.30 8.28 3.99
C PHE A 333 -9.06 7.84 2.54
N LEU A 334 -8.60 8.77 1.71
CA LEU A 334 -8.05 8.47 0.39
C LEU A 334 -6.73 7.70 0.54
N SER A 335 -6.45 6.76 -0.37
CA SER A 335 -5.13 6.15 -0.45
C SER A 335 -4.05 7.20 -0.72
N THR A 336 -2.85 7.00 -0.19
CA THR A 336 -1.78 7.98 -0.31
C THR A 336 -0.40 7.33 -0.24
N ASN A 337 0.55 7.83 -1.02
CA ASN A 337 1.97 7.56 -0.85
C ASN A 337 2.74 8.77 -0.28
N ASP A 338 2.03 9.77 0.27
CA ASP A 338 2.65 10.88 0.99
C ASP A 338 2.75 10.54 2.50
N PRO A 339 3.97 10.39 3.06
CA PRO A 339 4.18 10.15 4.48
C PRO A 339 3.46 11.17 5.39
N LYS A 340 3.40 12.45 5.00
CA LYS A 340 2.76 13.48 5.81
C LYS A 340 1.25 13.29 5.87
N GLN A 341 0.65 12.97 4.73
CA GLN A 341 -0.77 12.67 4.60
C GLN A 341 -1.17 11.47 5.48
N LEU A 342 -0.43 10.36 5.39
CA LEU A 342 -0.73 9.17 6.22
C LEU A 342 -0.56 9.46 7.72
N LYS A 343 0.48 10.22 8.11
CA LYS A 343 0.64 10.67 9.50
C LYS A 343 -0.53 11.51 9.96
N ARG A 344 -1.04 12.42 9.12
CA ARG A 344 -2.21 13.24 9.42
C ARG A 344 -3.44 12.39 9.74
N TYR A 345 -3.69 11.33 8.97
CA TYR A 345 -4.79 10.39 9.22
C TYR A 345 -4.67 9.71 10.59
N ILE A 346 -3.48 9.18 10.89
CA ILE A 346 -3.20 8.51 12.16
C ILE A 346 -3.34 9.48 13.34
N GLN A 347 -2.83 10.71 13.19
CA GLN A 347 -2.91 11.76 14.19
C GLN A 347 -4.34 12.21 14.44
N LEU A 348 -5.20 12.24 13.42
CA LEU A 348 -6.62 12.56 13.60
C LEU A 348 -7.27 11.56 14.54
N LEU A 349 -7.07 10.26 14.29
CA LEU A 349 -7.67 9.20 15.11
C LEU A 349 -7.08 9.20 16.52
N ASP A 350 -5.75 9.22 16.69
CA ASP A 350 -5.11 9.25 18.02
C ASP A 350 -5.55 10.50 18.81
N SER A 351 -5.48 11.69 18.23
CA SER A 351 -5.84 12.92 18.94
C SER A 351 -7.32 12.94 19.34
N THR A 352 -8.22 12.47 18.48
CA THR A 352 -9.65 12.42 18.77
C THR A 352 -9.94 11.46 19.92
N ILE A 353 -9.40 10.24 19.88
CA ILE A 353 -9.55 9.24 20.94
C ILE A 353 -8.99 9.77 22.26
N LYS A 354 -7.79 10.37 22.24
CA LYS A 354 -7.15 10.89 23.45
C LYS A 354 -7.89 12.06 24.05
N TYR A 355 -8.42 12.93 23.20
CA TYR A 355 -9.21 14.07 23.60
C TYR A 355 -10.50 13.62 24.29
N THR A 356 -11.27 12.71 23.69
CA THR A 356 -12.57 12.28 24.21
C THR A 356 -12.47 11.45 25.49
N ARG A 357 -11.37 10.69 25.70
CA ARG A 357 -11.13 9.83 26.87
C ARG A 357 -11.41 10.49 28.23
N TYR A 358 -11.06 11.77 28.38
CA TYR A 358 -11.13 12.48 29.65
C TYR A 358 -12.35 13.40 29.78
N HIS A 359 -13.23 13.45 28.78
CA HIS A 359 -14.41 14.30 28.82
C HIS A 359 -15.58 13.61 29.50
N LYS A 360 -16.20 14.32 30.45
CA LYS A 360 -17.32 13.78 31.23
C LYS A 360 -18.61 13.66 30.43
N LYS A 361 -18.89 14.63 29.54
CA LYS A 361 -20.20 14.73 28.87
C LYS A 361 -20.16 15.37 27.49
N THR A 362 -19.43 16.46 27.33
CA THR A 362 -19.47 17.26 26.09
C THR A 362 -18.11 17.32 25.44
N VAL A 363 -18.08 17.13 24.12
CA VAL A 363 -16.88 17.33 23.28
C VAL A 363 -17.25 18.17 22.07
N SER A 364 -16.28 18.90 21.53
CA SER A 364 -16.44 19.72 20.34
C SER A 364 -15.19 19.71 19.48
N PHE A 365 -15.36 19.99 18.19
CA PHE A 365 -14.24 20.14 17.26
C PHE A 365 -13.30 21.27 17.67
N ARG A 366 -13.84 22.43 18.08
CA ARG A 366 -13.03 23.54 18.60
C ARG A 366 -12.16 23.11 19.79
N GLY A 367 -12.70 22.29 20.70
CA GLY A 367 -11.93 21.75 21.81
C GLY A 367 -10.88 20.72 21.37
N LEU A 368 -11.17 19.90 20.35
CA LEU A 368 -10.19 19.01 19.74
C LEU A 368 -9.04 19.79 19.11
N VAL A 369 -9.32 20.86 18.36
CA VAL A 369 -8.27 21.72 17.77
C VAL A 369 -7.40 22.35 18.87
N LYS A 370 -8.00 22.82 19.99
CA LYS A 370 -7.23 23.30 21.15
C LYS A 370 -6.35 22.20 21.75
N TYR A 371 -6.85 20.98 21.85
CA TYR A 371 -6.09 19.83 22.33
C TYR A 371 -4.90 19.53 21.39
N ILE A 372 -5.13 19.50 20.07
CA ILE A 372 -4.08 19.29 19.06
C ILE A 372 -2.99 20.37 19.16
N LYS A 373 -3.38 21.65 19.26
CA LYS A 373 -2.44 22.78 19.43
C LYS A 373 -1.63 22.70 20.73
N LYS A 374 -2.20 22.17 21.80
CA LYS A 374 -1.46 21.94 23.06
C LYS A 374 -0.35 20.89 22.87
N TYR A 375 -0.54 19.95 21.95
CA TYR A 375 0.39 18.85 21.68
C TYR A 375 0.92 18.89 20.24
N THR A 376 1.20 20.07 19.69
CA THR A 376 1.62 20.25 18.29
C THR A 376 2.83 19.41 17.91
N SER A 377 3.80 19.21 18.81
CA SER A 377 4.95 18.34 18.51
C SER A 377 4.57 16.86 18.31
N LYS A 378 3.49 16.41 18.95
CA LYS A 378 2.96 15.04 18.81
C LYS A 378 2.06 14.90 17.57
N TYR A 379 1.29 15.95 17.25
CA TYR A 379 0.32 15.97 16.16
C TYR A 379 0.71 16.99 15.09
N LYS A 380 1.97 16.99 14.66
CA LYS A 380 2.56 18.05 13.85
C LYS A 380 1.82 18.23 12.52
N GLU A 381 1.75 17.16 11.73
CA GLU A 381 1.15 17.16 10.39
C GLU A 381 -0.33 17.54 10.42
N LEU A 382 -1.07 17.08 11.44
CA LEU A 382 -2.48 17.48 11.63
C LEU A 382 -2.63 18.91 12.13
N SER A 383 -1.76 19.37 13.04
CA SER A 383 -1.78 20.74 13.55
C SER A 383 -1.55 21.74 12.43
N GLU A 384 -0.52 21.50 11.59
CA GLU A 384 -0.20 22.32 10.42
C GLU A 384 -1.40 22.38 9.44
N PHE A 385 -2.05 21.25 9.18
CA PHE A 385 -3.24 21.22 8.31
C PHE A 385 -4.44 22.03 8.86
N LEU A 386 -4.62 22.04 10.18
CA LEU A 386 -5.73 22.71 10.84
C LEU A 386 -5.48 24.21 11.09
N GLU A 387 -4.30 24.74 10.75
CA GLU A 387 -4.04 26.17 10.79
C GLU A 387 -5.03 26.91 9.87
N GLY A 388 -5.66 27.97 10.40
CA GLY A 388 -6.71 28.71 9.69
C GLY A 388 -8.10 28.03 9.64
N LYS A 389 -8.22 26.74 9.97
CA LYS A 389 -9.51 25.99 9.91
C LYS A 389 -10.36 26.08 11.19
N THR A 390 -10.08 27.04 12.07
CA THR A 390 -10.78 27.21 13.36
C THR A 390 -12.16 27.86 13.26
N GLY A 391 -12.51 28.42 12.11
CA GLY A 391 -13.80 29.07 11.85
C GLY A 391 -14.93 28.13 11.47
N VAL A 392 -14.65 26.84 11.22
CA VAL A 392 -15.68 25.87 10.85
C VAL A 392 -16.60 25.60 12.03
N GLU A 393 -17.89 25.90 11.88
CA GLU A 393 -18.91 25.61 12.88
C GLU A 393 -19.30 24.15 12.82
N ILE A 394 -18.80 23.36 13.78
CA ILE A 394 -19.13 21.95 13.93
C ILE A 394 -19.89 21.75 15.24
N GLN A 395 -21.05 21.10 15.15
CA GLN A 395 -21.92 20.86 16.29
C GLN A 395 -21.18 20.09 17.39
N SER A 396 -21.26 20.59 18.63
CA SER A 396 -20.77 19.89 19.80
C SER A 396 -21.58 18.62 20.06
N VAL A 397 -20.90 17.58 20.53
CA VAL A 397 -21.51 16.32 20.92
C VAL A 397 -21.72 16.31 22.43
N VAL A 398 -22.94 15.98 22.85
CA VAL A 398 -23.30 15.81 24.25
C VAL A 398 -23.70 14.36 24.46
N PHE A 399 -22.88 13.61 25.22
CA PHE A 399 -23.24 12.26 25.64
C PHE A 399 -24.46 12.28 26.55
N LYS A 400 -25.40 11.40 26.26
CA LYS A 400 -26.55 11.09 27.09
C LYS A 400 -26.51 9.58 27.35
N LEU A 401 -26.71 9.20 28.61
CA LEU A 401 -26.89 7.79 28.93
C LEU A 401 -28.10 7.27 28.15
N PRO A 402 -28.00 6.07 27.54
CA PRO A 402 -29.14 5.45 26.90
C PRO A 402 -30.30 5.34 27.88
N LYS A 403 -31.50 5.66 27.41
CA LYS A 403 -32.73 5.48 28.20
C LYS A 403 -33.60 4.45 27.51
N THR A 404 -34.19 3.55 28.28
CA THR A 404 -35.20 2.66 27.73
C THR A 404 -36.55 3.40 27.66
N LYS A 405 -37.13 3.47 26.46
CA LYS A 405 -38.48 3.97 26.22
C LYS A 405 -39.40 2.84 25.78
N LYS A 406 -40.68 2.99 26.10
CA LYS A 406 -41.75 2.11 25.62
C LYS A 406 -42.29 2.67 24.31
N TYR A 407 -42.36 1.83 23.29
CA TYR A 407 -43.02 2.14 22.02
C TYR A 407 -44.13 1.14 21.77
N LEU A 408 -45.25 1.60 21.20
CA LEU A 408 -46.17 0.67 20.59
C LEU A 408 -45.54 0.16 19.29
N PRO A 409 -45.83 -1.07 18.86
CA PRO A 409 -45.17 -1.65 17.68
C PRO A 409 -45.35 -0.84 16.40
N HIS A 410 -46.50 -0.15 16.26
CA HIS A 410 -46.82 0.70 15.11
C HIS A 410 -46.36 2.17 15.27
N THR A 411 -45.82 2.54 16.43
CA THR A 411 -45.34 3.92 16.70
C THR A 411 -43.82 4.01 16.85
N ILE A 412 -43.12 2.87 16.86
CA ILE A 412 -41.65 2.87 16.88
C ILE A 412 -41.13 3.50 15.57
N PRO A 413 -40.32 4.57 15.63
CA PRO A 413 -39.67 5.08 14.44
C PRO A 413 -38.74 4.01 13.87
N TYR A 414 -38.76 3.83 12.55
CA TYR A 414 -37.98 2.80 11.86
C TYR A 414 -36.50 2.77 12.27
N LEU A 415 -35.91 3.95 12.48
CA LEU A 415 -34.52 4.13 12.92
C LEU A 415 -34.20 3.50 14.30
N PHE A 416 -35.20 3.28 15.14
CA PHE A 416 -35.03 2.69 16.48
C PHE A 416 -35.28 1.18 16.53
N ILE A 417 -35.73 0.55 15.44
CA ILE A 417 -36.03 -0.88 15.40
C ILE A 417 -34.80 -1.72 15.78
N GLY A 418 -33.60 -1.28 15.38
CA GLY A 418 -32.34 -1.93 15.75
C GLY A 418 -31.94 -1.82 17.23
N ASN A 419 -32.65 -1.01 18.02
CA ASN A 419 -32.38 -0.79 19.45
C ASN A 419 -33.44 -1.40 20.36
N ILE A 420 -34.32 -2.25 19.83
CA ILE A 420 -35.25 -2.99 20.68
C ILE A 420 -34.41 -3.92 21.58
N VAL A 421 -34.64 -3.84 22.89
CA VAL A 421 -33.96 -4.65 23.92
C VAL A 421 -34.92 -5.54 24.70
N GLY A 422 -36.22 -5.39 24.49
CA GLY A 422 -37.23 -6.20 25.15
C GLY A 422 -38.60 -6.01 24.54
N ILE A 423 -39.48 -6.95 24.84
CA ILE A 423 -40.85 -6.97 24.33
C ILE A 423 -41.75 -7.39 25.47
N LYS A 424 -42.89 -6.70 25.61
CA LYS A 424 -43.98 -7.20 26.43
C LYS A 424 -45.04 -7.83 25.53
N TYR A 425 -45.30 -9.12 25.76
CA TYR A 425 -46.25 -9.92 25.01
C TYR A 425 -47.05 -10.81 25.96
N ARG A 426 -48.39 -10.76 25.86
CA ARG A 426 -49.33 -11.55 26.69
C ARG A 426 -49.03 -11.48 28.20
N GLY A 427 -48.86 -10.28 28.76
CA GLY A 427 -48.63 -10.10 30.19
C GLY A 427 -47.25 -10.51 30.70
N THR A 428 -46.41 -11.13 29.87
CA THR A 428 -45.03 -11.51 30.22
C THR A 428 -44.05 -10.57 29.54
N ILE A 429 -43.06 -10.06 30.29
CA ILE A 429 -41.91 -9.37 29.70
C ILE A 429 -40.89 -10.43 29.37
N GLU A 430 -40.68 -10.69 28.09
CA GLU A 430 -39.52 -11.47 27.68
C GLU A 430 -38.36 -10.48 27.46
N GLU A 431 -37.30 -10.62 28.27
CA GLU A 431 -36.00 -10.05 27.90
C GLU A 431 -35.53 -10.74 26.64
N VAL A 432 -35.77 -10.11 25.49
CA VAL A 432 -35.26 -10.62 24.23
C VAL A 432 -33.84 -10.09 24.09
N VAL A 433 -32.85 -10.97 24.26
CA VAL A 433 -31.48 -10.70 23.81
C VAL A 433 -31.50 -10.76 22.29
N ILE A 434 -31.87 -9.64 21.67
CA ILE A 434 -32.03 -9.52 20.23
C ILE A 434 -30.64 -9.56 19.60
N SER A 435 -30.38 -10.59 18.79
CA SER A 435 -29.25 -10.56 17.86
C SER A 435 -29.69 -9.83 16.59
N ASN A 436 -29.39 -8.53 16.55
CA ASN A 436 -29.08 -7.66 15.40
C ASN A 436 -29.96 -7.62 14.13
N THR A 437 -31.04 -8.40 14.02
CA THR A 437 -31.96 -8.31 12.89
C THR A 437 -33.38 -8.42 13.39
N VAL A 438 -34.08 -7.28 13.38
CA VAL A 438 -35.52 -7.22 13.56
C VAL A 438 -36.09 -6.88 12.20
N ASN A 439 -36.71 -7.87 11.56
CA ASN A 439 -37.38 -7.66 10.30
C ASN A 439 -38.88 -7.54 10.54
N MET A 440 -39.49 -6.54 9.90
CA MET A 440 -40.93 -6.36 9.87
C MET A 440 -41.44 -6.87 8.53
N TYR A 441 -42.06 -8.05 8.52
CA TYR A 441 -42.67 -8.65 7.32
C TYR A 441 -44.10 -9.06 7.67
N ASP A 442 -45.07 -8.72 6.83
CA ASP A 442 -46.47 -9.17 6.95
C ASP A 442 -47.04 -9.07 8.37
N ASN A 443 -46.90 -7.89 8.98
CA ASN A 443 -47.36 -7.59 10.34
C ASN A 443 -46.71 -8.41 11.47
N LYS A 444 -45.52 -8.98 11.22
CA LYS A 444 -44.77 -9.75 12.20
C LYS A 444 -43.41 -9.14 12.44
N PHE A 445 -43.02 -9.11 13.71
CA PHE A 445 -41.64 -8.94 14.09
C PHE A 445 -40.97 -10.30 14.18
N ILE A 446 -39.82 -10.43 13.53
CA ILE A 446 -38.97 -11.61 13.64
C ILE A 446 -37.78 -11.23 14.51
N PHE A 447 -37.68 -11.87 15.67
CA PHE A 447 -36.57 -11.74 16.60
C PHE A 447 -35.73 -13.00 16.57
N ARG A 448 -34.41 -12.86 16.66
CA ARG A 448 -33.52 -13.98 17.00
C ARG A 448 -33.10 -13.80 18.45
N SER A 449 -33.59 -14.68 19.33
CA SER A 449 -33.25 -14.66 20.76
C SER A 449 -32.11 -15.65 21.05
N LYS A 450 -31.26 -15.27 22.01
CA LYS A 450 -30.38 -16.22 22.71
C LYS A 450 -30.86 -16.36 24.14
N ARG A 451 -31.16 -17.59 24.57
CA ARG A 451 -31.36 -17.90 25.99
C ARG A 451 -30.05 -17.71 26.74
N LYS A 452 -30.01 -16.74 27.67
CA LYS A 452 -28.84 -16.36 28.49
C LYS A 452 -28.27 -17.54 29.30
N ASP A 453 -29.11 -18.52 29.59
CA ASP A 453 -28.93 -19.60 30.55
C ASP A 453 -28.38 -20.91 29.96
N THR A 454 -28.43 -21.12 28.63
CA THR A 454 -28.11 -22.44 28.04
C THR A 454 -27.07 -22.42 26.91
N GLY A 455 -26.71 -21.26 26.37
CA GLY A 455 -25.78 -21.17 25.24
C GLY A 455 -26.26 -21.85 23.94
N ALA A 456 -27.52 -22.31 23.91
CA ALA A 456 -28.12 -23.04 22.79
C ALA A 456 -28.34 -22.14 21.55
N ARG A 457 -28.48 -22.79 20.38
CA ARG A 457 -28.67 -22.15 19.07
C ARG A 457 -29.77 -21.08 19.12
N SER A 458 -29.56 -19.97 18.41
CA SER A 458 -30.51 -18.86 18.30
C SER A 458 -31.90 -19.37 17.91
N GLN A 459 -32.90 -19.16 18.77
CA GLN A 459 -34.28 -19.47 18.43
C GLN A 459 -34.87 -18.24 17.73
N GLN A 460 -35.45 -18.46 16.56
CA GLN A 460 -36.22 -17.42 15.89
C GLN A 460 -37.61 -17.36 16.53
N ILE A 461 -37.93 -16.23 17.14
CA ILE A 461 -39.25 -15.92 17.68
C ILE A 461 -39.94 -15.00 16.68
N THR A 462 -41.03 -15.47 16.09
CA THR A 462 -41.87 -14.65 15.22
C THR A 462 -43.12 -14.24 15.99
N VAL A 463 -43.27 -12.94 16.22
CA VAL A 463 -44.39 -12.37 16.98
C VAL A 463 -45.18 -11.45 16.07
N ASP A 464 -46.47 -11.72 15.93
CA ASP A 464 -47.39 -10.79 15.27
C ASP A 464 -47.56 -9.55 16.15
N TYR A 465 -47.33 -8.37 15.57
CA TYR A 465 -47.23 -7.14 16.35
C TYR A 465 -48.55 -6.76 17.02
N ARG A 466 -49.69 -7.27 16.54
CA ARG A 466 -51.02 -7.01 17.11
C ARG A 466 -51.16 -7.53 18.54
N TYR A 467 -50.30 -8.45 18.93
CA TYR A 467 -50.27 -9.04 20.27
C TYR A 467 -49.13 -8.52 21.15
N ILE A 468 -48.30 -7.60 20.63
CA ILE A 468 -47.25 -6.94 21.40
C ILE A 468 -47.87 -5.74 22.10
N GLU A 469 -47.79 -5.70 23.44
CA GLU A 469 -48.26 -4.58 24.24
C GLU A 469 -47.35 -3.36 24.05
N TYR A 470 -46.04 -3.56 24.17
CA TYR A 470 -45.03 -2.55 23.86
C TYR A 470 -43.65 -3.16 23.63
N LEU A 471 -42.81 -2.41 22.92
CA LEU A 471 -41.38 -2.63 22.72
C LEU A 471 -40.60 -1.78 23.73
N LEU A 472 -39.58 -2.36 24.36
CA LEU A 472 -38.56 -1.63 25.10
C LEU A 472 -37.42 -1.31 24.15
N VAL A 473 -37.17 -0.03 23.96
CA VAL A 473 -36.21 0.49 22.99
C VAL A 473 -35.22 1.37 23.71
N GLU A 474 -33.93 1.13 23.54
CA GLU A 474 -32.92 2.06 24.04
C GLU A 474 -32.77 3.26 23.08
N VAL A 475 -32.84 4.47 23.62
CA VAL A 475 -32.77 5.74 22.89
C VAL A 475 -31.73 6.71 23.45
#